data_AF-A0A3N5PXL6-F1
#
_entry.id   AF-A0A3N5PXL6-F1
#
_cell.length_a   1.000
_cell.length_b   1.000
_cell.length_c   1.000
_cell.angle_alpha   90.00
_cell.angle_beta   90.00
_cell.angle_gamma   90.00
#
_symmetry.space_group_name_H-M   'P 1'
#
loop_
_entity.id
_entity.type
_entity.pdbx_description
1 polymer ?
#
loop_
_entity_poly.entity_id
_entity_poly.type
_entity_poly.pdbx_seq_one_letter_code
_entity_poly.pdbx_strand_id
1 'polypeptide(L)'
;MKNTDVNNLIRDHRRQWRECLYVYPVIARRSRGMSIGINLNPRMECTFACAYCQVDRSVPRGLSEVQLPILRDELLMAMTAAANGGIWREERFRAVPKRLRRVNDIAFSGDGEPTCMKNFDVAVQTAADIKKQMNLADVKIVVITNATQFRSSQFTRALPILDANNGEIWAKLDAGTEEYFQRVNHPAGGITLDSIVDDIAAVAGGRPIVIQTLFMLVDGMPPSEAEIKAYTRRLRKII
;
A
#
# COMPACT_ATOMS: atom_id res chain seq x y z
N MET A 1 -20.62 21.78 -3.25
CA MET A 1 -19.16 21.54 -3.41
C MET A 1 -18.88 21.31 -4.88
N LYS A 2 -17.91 22.04 -5.44
CA LYS A 2 -17.51 21.87 -6.85
C LYS A 2 -16.60 20.64 -6.95
N ASN A 3 -16.50 20.02 -8.13
CA ASN A 3 -15.59 18.87 -8.35
C ASN A 3 -14.13 19.19 -7.99
N THR A 4 -13.73 20.46 -8.09
CA THR A 4 -12.39 20.97 -7.75
C THR A 4 -12.02 20.75 -6.27
N ASP A 5 -12.98 20.85 -5.35
CA ASP A 5 -12.73 20.70 -3.91
C ASP A 5 -12.43 19.24 -3.53
N VAL A 6 -13.12 18.29 -4.17
CA VAL A 6 -12.89 16.85 -3.98
C VAL A 6 -11.54 16.45 -4.55
N ASN A 7 -11.14 17.02 -5.68
CA ASN A 7 -9.83 16.76 -6.27
C ASN A 7 -8.69 17.21 -5.36
N ASN A 8 -8.82 18.33 -4.66
CA ASN A 8 -7.81 18.80 -3.70
C ASN A 8 -7.72 17.88 -2.48
N LEU A 9 -8.87 17.43 -1.95
CA LEU A 9 -8.90 16.46 -0.84
C LEU A 9 -8.25 15.13 -1.21
N ILE A 10 -8.45 14.65 -2.44
CA ILE A 10 -7.81 13.43 -2.94
C ILE A 10 -6.31 13.63 -3.15
N ARG A 11 -5.84 14.83 -3.47
CA ARG A 11 -4.41 15.11 -3.64
C ARG A 11 -3.65 15.18 -2.31
N ASP A 12 -4.33 15.46 -1.20
CA ASP A 12 -3.72 15.45 0.14
C ASP A 12 -3.48 14.01 0.62
N HIS A 13 -2.32 13.48 0.27
CA HIS A 13 -1.82 12.17 0.71
C HIS A 13 -0.73 12.25 1.77
N ARG A 14 -0.70 13.33 2.57
CA ARG A 14 0.25 13.43 3.69
C ARG A 14 0.09 12.23 4.62
N ARG A 15 1.22 11.60 4.94
CA ARG A 15 1.33 10.38 5.74
C ARG A 15 1.48 10.65 7.25
N GLN A 16 1.15 11.88 7.64
CA GLN A 16 1.12 12.32 9.03
C GLN A 16 -0.33 12.66 9.38
N TRP A 17 -0.76 12.23 10.55
CA TRP A 17 -2.03 12.63 11.14
C TRP A 17 -1.84 12.79 12.64
N ARG A 18 -1.98 14.03 13.13
CA ARG A 18 -1.64 14.38 14.52
C ARG A 18 -0.18 13.95 14.80
N GLU A 19 0.07 13.36 15.98
CA GLU A 19 1.36 12.80 16.39
C GLU A 19 1.49 11.30 16.10
N CYS A 20 0.64 10.73 15.23
CA CYS A 20 0.69 9.30 14.90
C CYS A 20 1.96 8.96 14.11
N LEU A 21 2.62 7.87 14.52
CA LEU A 21 3.81 7.30 13.92
C LEU A 21 3.50 6.41 12.71
N TYR A 22 2.47 5.57 12.80
CA TYR A 22 2.14 4.57 11.79
C TYR A 22 0.86 4.90 11.03
N VAL A 23 -0.14 5.49 11.69
CA VAL A 23 -1.49 5.59 11.11
C VAL A 23 -1.80 6.98 10.55
N TYR A 24 -2.34 7.01 9.35
CA TYR A 24 -2.74 8.26 8.68
C TYR A 24 -4.01 8.07 7.82
N PRO A 25 -5.11 8.75 8.14
CA PRO A 25 -6.32 8.74 7.31
C PRO A 25 -6.15 9.61 6.06
N VAL A 26 -6.66 9.16 4.92
CA VAL A 26 -6.70 9.92 3.66
C VAL A 26 -8.00 9.68 2.89
N ILE A 27 -8.41 10.62 2.06
CA ILE A 27 -9.49 10.38 1.08
C ILE A 27 -8.86 9.84 -0.20
N ALA A 28 -8.96 8.52 -0.38
CA ALA A 28 -8.31 7.85 -1.49
C ALA A 28 -9.25 7.71 -2.70
N ARG A 29 -8.75 8.11 -3.88
CA ARG A 29 -9.44 7.88 -5.15
C ARG A 29 -9.72 6.40 -5.38
N ARG A 30 -8.73 5.54 -5.11
CA ARG A 30 -8.80 4.10 -5.36
C ARG A 30 -9.83 3.43 -4.43
N SER A 31 -9.85 3.85 -3.17
CA SER A 31 -10.83 3.42 -2.17
C SER A 31 -12.22 4.01 -2.36
N ARG A 32 -12.36 5.16 -3.06
CA ARG A 32 -13.61 5.90 -3.23
C ARG A 32 -14.27 6.33 -1.90
N GLY A 33 -13.43 6.73 -0.93
CA GLY A 33 -13.81 7.13 0.42
C GLY A 33 -12.56 7.30 1.27
N MET A 34 -12.70 7.14 2.59
CA MET A 34 -11.56 7.17 3.50
C MET A 34 -10.83 5.83 3.49
N SER A 35 -9.52 5.90 3.33
CA SER A 35 -8.58 4.82 3.59
C SER A 35 -7.81 5.19 4.86
N ILE A 36 -7.70 4.24 5.80
CA ILE A 36 -6.84 4.37 6.97
C ILE A 36 -5.49 3.76 6.60
N GLY A 37 -4.54 4.61 6.22
CA GLY A 37 -3.20 4.18 5.85
C GLY A 37 -2.38 3.75 7.06
N ILE A 38 -1.58 2.70 6.89
CA ILE A 38 -0.61 2.21 7.86
C ILE A 38 0.78 2.24 7.21
N ASN A 39 1.60 3.21 7.61
CA ASN A 39 3.00 3.37 7.20
C ASN A 39 3.91 2.64 8.19
N LEU A 40 4.08 1.32 8.04
CA LEU A 40 4.88 0.51 8.95
C LEU A 40 6.38 0.85 8.96
N ASN A 41 6.81 1.70 8.04
CA ASN A 41 8.21 1.86 7.73
C ASN A 41 8.63 3.32 7.84
N PRO A 42 8.70 3.84 9.08
CA PRO A 42 9.07 5.22 9.36
C PRO A 42 10.50 5.58 8.93
N ARG A 43 11.28 4.60 8.43
CA ARG A 43 12.65 4.79 7.92
C ARG A 43 12.83 4.31 6.49
N MET A 44 11.73 4.16 5.76
CA MET A 44 11.74 4.19 4.31
C MET A 44 12.48 3.00 3.66
N GLU A 45 12.66 1.90 4.39
CA GLU A 45 13.28 0.67 3.91
C GLU A 45 12.49 0.06 2.75
N CYS A 46 13.13 -0.04 1.60
CA CYS A 46 12.51 -0.55 0.40
C CYS A 46 13.54 -1.33 -0.38
N THR A 47 13.15 -2.50 -0.86
CA THR A 47 13.93 -3.32 -1.78
C THR A 47 13.97 -2.75 -3.19
N PHE A 48 13.13 -1.74 -3.50
CA PHE A 48 13.20 -0.95 -4.74
C PHE A 48 13.64 0.48 -4.44
N ALA A 49 14.18 1.16 -5.45
CA ALA A 49 14.51 2.58 -5.44
C ALA A 49 13.87 3.31 -6.63
N CYS A 50 12.56 3.05 -6.86
CA CYS A 50 11.91 3.47 -8.10
C CYS A 50 12.10 4.96 -8.44
N ALA A 51 12.30 5.28 -9.71
CA ALA A 51 12.58 6.62 -10.21
C ALA A 51 11.45 7.64 -9.92
N TYR A 52 10.22 7.16 -9.72
CA TYR A 52 9.05 7.99 -9.37
C TYR A 52 8.81 8.12 -7.87
N CYS A 53 9.62 7.47 -7.03
CA CYS A 53 9.36 7.38 -5.61
C CYS A 53 9.68 8.71 -4.91
N GLN A 54 8.71 9.28 -4.21
CA GLN A 54 8.85 10.55 -3.47
C GLN A 54 9.33 10.36 -2.03
N VAL A 55 9.79 9.16 -1.69
CA VAL A 55 10.25 8.80 -0.36
C VAL A 55 11.66 9.36 -0.17
N ASP A 56 11.89 10.14 0.89
CA ASP A 56 13.18 10.77 1.18
C ASP A 56 14.19 9.80 1.81
N ARG A 57 15.03 9.22 0.95
CA ARG A 57 16.01 8.19 1.36
C ARG A 57 17.24 8.73 2.07
N SER A 58 17.30 10.03 2.36
CA SER A 58 18.41 10.64 3.12
C SER A 58 18.31 10.39 4.63
N VAL A 59 17.14 9.96 5.13
CA VAL A 59 16.90 9.72 6.55
C VAL A 59 17.52 8.38 7.01
N PRO A 60 18.23 8.32 8.17
CA PRO A 60 18.88 7.11 8.65
C PRO A 60 17.95 5.91 8.92
N ARG A 61 18.44 4.69 8.60
CA ARG A 61 17.77 3.37 8.71
C ARG A 61 17.62 2.83 10.14
N GLY A 62 16.82 1.76 10.30
CA GLY A 62 15.81 1.55 11.34
C GLY A 62 15.80 0.45 12.37
N LEU A 63 14.98 0.63 13.43
CA LEU A 63 14.42 -0.52 14.14
C LEU A 63 13.75 -1.43 13.09
N SER A 64 14.13 -2.70 13.06
CA SER A 64 13.64 -3.67 12.08
C SER A 64 12.21 -4.19 12.34
N GLU A 65 11.55 -3.66 13.36
CA GLU A 65 10.27 -4.15 13.88
C GLU A 65 9.32 -3.00 14.19
N VAL A 66 8.05 -3.25 13.91
CA VAL A 66 6.94 -2.34 14.22
C VAL A 66 6.69 -2.33 15.72
N GLN A 67 6.52 -1.16 16.31
CA GLN A 67 6.06 -1.01 17.69
C GLN A 67 4.54 -1.27 17.73
N LEU A 68 4.18 -2.55 17.85
CA LEU A 68 2.80 -3.03 17.74
C LEU A 68 1.81 -2.36 18.72
N PRO A 69 2.17 -2.05 19.99
CA PRO A 69 1.26 -1.32 20.88
C PRO A 69 0.88 0.06 20.34
N ILE A 70 1.86 0.79 19.79
CA ILE A 70 1.64 2.11 19.19
C ILE A 70 0.74 1.97 17.96
N LEU A 71 1.04 1.02 17.06
CA LEU A 71 0.19 0.76 15.89
C LEU A 71 -1.26 0.47 16.29
N ARG A 72 -1.46 -0.38 17.30
CA ARG A 72 -2.79 -0.75 17.80
C ARG A 72 -3.56 0.48 18.29
N ASP A 73 -2.94 1.28 19.16
CA ASP A 73 -3.59 2.43 19.78
C ASP A 73 -3.94 3.50 18.74
N GLU A 74 -3.02 3.79 17.81
CA GLU A 74 -3.25 4.74 16.73
C GLU A 74 -4.34 4.27 15.76
N LEU A 75 -4.35 2.98 15.40
CA LEU A 75 -5.34 2.43 14.50
C LEU A 75 -6.73 2.46 15.15
N LEU A 76 -6.83 2.07 16.42
CA LEU A 76 -8.08 2.16 17.17
C LEU A 76 -8.56 3.61 17.29
N MET A 77 -7.66 4.57 17.51
CA MET A 77 -7.97 5.99 17.56
C MET A 77 -8.55 6.48 16.22
N ALA A 78 -7.88 6.20 15.10
CA ALA A 78 -8.32 6.60 13.78
C ALA A 78 -9.69 6.00 13.41
N MET A 79 -9.85 4.70 13.66
CA MET A 79 -11.08 3.98 13.36
C MET A 79 -12.25 4.50 14.23
N THR A 80 -12.00 4.76 15.52
CA THR A 80 -13.02 5.33 16.43
C THR A 80 -13.42 6.73 16.00
N ALA A 81 -12.45 7.59 15.63
CA ALA A 81 -12.71 8.94 15.14
C ALA A 81 -13.50 8.94 13.82
N ALA A 82 -13.28 7.95 12.95
CA ALA A 82 -14.08 7.79 11.74
C ALA A 82 -15.50 7.31 12.04
N ALA A 83 -15.65 6.31 12.92
CA ALA A 83 -16.94 5.72 13.30
C ALA A 83 -17.86 6.71 14.02
N ASN A 84 -17.33 7.49 14.96
CA ASN A 84 -18.12 8.51 15.70
C ASN A 84 -18.22 9.85 14.96
N GLY A 85 -17.64 9.94 13.76
CA GLY A 85 -17.62 11.13 12.92
C GLY A 85 -16.78 12.31 13.44
N GLY A 86 -15.97 12.09 14.48
CA GLY A 86 -14.99 13.05 15.00
C GLY A 86 -14.01 13.51 13.93
N ILE A 87 -13.53 12.59 13.09
CA ILE A 87 -12.57 12.92 12.02
C ILE A 87 -13.12 13.95 11.04
N TRP A 88 -14.43 13.94 10.77
CA TRP A 88 -15.08 14.85 9.83
C TRP A 88 -15.22 16.28 10.37
N ARG A 89 -14.84 16.53 11.63
CA ARG A 89 -14.81 17.86 12.23
C ARG A 89 -13.42 18.50 12.13
N GLU A 90 -12.39 17.72 11.80
CA GLU A 90 -11.02 18.22 11.64
C GLU A 90 -10.88 19.03 10.35
N GLU A 91 -10.03 20.06 10.37
CA GLU A 91 -9.79 20.96 9.23
C GLU A 91 -9.49 20.19 7.93
N ARG A 92 -8.68 19.13 8.03
CA ARG A 92 -8.27 18.29 6.91
C ARG A 92 -9.44 17.56 6.23
N PHE A 93 -10.49 17.21 6.98
CA PHE A 93 -11.57 16.36 6.50
C PHE A 93 -12.97 17.01 6.55
N ARG A 94 -13.11 18.22 7.10
CA ARG A 94 -14.41 18.90 7.23
C ARG A 94 -15.11 19.15 5.91
N ALA A 95 -14.33 19.39 4.86
CA ALA A 95 -14.82 19.58 3.50
C ALA A 95 -15.15 18.27 2.78
N VAL A 96 -14.97 17.08 3.38
CA VAL A 96 -15.27 15.81 2.70
C VAL A 96 -16.78 15.67 2.49
N PRO A 97 -17.27 15.40 1.27
CA PRO A 97 -18.70 15.18 1.02
C PRO A 97 -19.24 13.97 1.77
N LYS A 98 -20.48 14.02 2.26
CA LYS A 98 -21.11 12.91 3.01
C LYS A 98 -20.99 11.55 2.31
N ARG A 99 -21.14 11.50 0.99
CA ARG A 99 -21.00 10.25 0.19
C ARG A 99 -19.61 9.59 0.29
N LEU A 100 -18.57 10.33 0.67
CA LEU A 100 -17.20 9.84 0.86
C LEU A 100 -16.83 9.64 2.35
N ARG A 101 -17.74 9.98 3.29
CA ARG A 101 -17.51 9.90 4.73
C ARG A 101 -17.71 8.48 5.28
N ARG A 102 -16.93 7.54 4.77
CA ARG A 102 -16.92 6.15 5.23
C ARG A 102 -15.51 5.57 5.06
N VAL A 103 -15.13 4.71 6.00
CA VAL A 103 -13.89 3.92 5.89
C VAL A 103 -14.17 2.76 4.94
N ASN A 104 -13.37 2.64 3.88
CA ASN A 104 -13.49 1.53 2.94
C ASN A 104 -12.38 0.50 3.11
N ASP A 105 -11.21 0.93 3.60
CA ASP A 105 -10.07 0.05 3.79
C ASP A 105 -9.11 0.56 4.86
N ILE A 106 -8.36 -0.39 5.40
CA ILE A 106 -7.11 -0.21 6.13
C ILE A 106 -6.00 -0.61 5.15
N ALA A 107 -5.13 0.33 4.78
CA ALA A 107 -4.12 0.10 3.74
C ALA A 107 -2.70 0.09 4.30
N PHE A 108 -2.07 -1.08 4.33
CA PHE A 108 -0.63 -1.22 4.52
C PHE A 108 0.08 -0.63 3.31
N SER A 109 0.53 0.61 3.48
CA SER A 109 1.11 1.45 2.45
C SER A 109 1.82 2.63 3.12
N GLY A 110 2.81 3.19 2.48
CA GLY A 110 3.55 4.28 3.11
C GLY A 110 4.91 4.40 2.50
N ASP A 111 5.86 4.78 3.34
CA ASP A 111 7.24 4.91 2.95
C ASP A 111 7.85 3.51 2.82
N GLY A 112 8.59 3.27 1.74
CA GLY A 112 9.18 1.98 1.41
C GLY A 112 8.20 0.79 1.30
N GLU A 113 8.71 -0.42 1.57
CA GLU A 113 7.99 -1.68 1.35
C GLU A 113 7.47 -2.27 2.68
N PRO A 114 6.15 -2.26 2.94
CA PRO A 114 5.60 -2.66 4.25
C PRO A 114 5.90 -4.11 4.61
N THR A 115 6.00 -5.00 3.62
CA THR A 115 6.23 -6.44 3.83
C THR A 115 7.68 -6.78 4.24
N CYS A 116 8.60 -5.81 4.18
CA CYS A 116 9.97 -5.97 4.69
C CYS A 116 10.04 -5.99 6.22
N MET A 117 9.00 -5.56 6.94
CA MET A 117 9.00 -5.55 8.40
C MET A 117 8.91 -6.97 8.96
N LYS A 118 9.80 -7.34 9.89
CA LYS A 118 9.90 -8.72 10.42
C LYS A 118 8.60 -9.23 11.04
N ASN A 119 7.85 -8.34 11.68
CA ASN A 119 6.57 -8.61 12.32
C ASN A 119 5.38 -8.10 11.50
N PHE A 120 5.50 -8.05 10.17
CA PHE A 120 4.42 -7.65 9.27
C PHE A 120 3.14 -8.47 9.48
N ASP A 121 3.24 -9.78 9.64
CA ASP A 121 2.09 -10.66 9.94
C ASP A 121 1.35 -10.24 11.21
N VAL A 122 2.09 -9.85 12.25
CA VAL A 122 1.50 -9.41 13.52
C VAL A 122 0.84 -8.04 13.38
N ALA A 123 1.39 -7.15 12.54
CA ALA A 123 0.76 -5.88 12.21
C ALA A 123 -0.56 -6.10 11.43
N VAL A 124 -0.58 -7.04 10.48
CA VAL A 124 -1.81 -7.45 9.76
C VAL A 124 -2.83 -8.04 10.73
N GLN A 125 -2.41 -8.93 11.65
CA GLN A 125 -3.28 -9.46 12.70
C GLN A 125 -3.86 -8.36 13.58
N THR A 126 -3.05 -7.37 13.97
CA THR A 126 -3.49 -6.22 14.78
C THR A 126 -4.61 -5.44 14.08
N ALA A 127 -4.48 -5.21 12.77
CA ALA A 127 -5.52 -4.56 11.99
C ALA A 127 -6.80 -5.42 11.88
N ALA A 128 -6.65 -6.74 11.69
CA ALA A 128 -7.77 -7.68 11.67
C ALA A 128 -8.52 -7.72 13.02
N ASP A 129 -7.80 -7.72 14.13
CA ASP A 129 -8.38 -7.75 15.48
C ASP A 129 -9.18 -6.47 15.77
N ILE A 130 -8.65 -5.30 15.41
CA ILE A 130 -9.37 -4.01 15.58
C ILE A 130 -10.60 -3.98 14.68
N LYS A 131 -10.46 -4.39 13.40
CA LYS A 131 -11.59 -4.49 12.46
C LYS A 131 -12.70 -5.37 13.02
N LYS A 132 -12.35 -6.54 13.59
CA LYS A 132 -13.29 -7.47 14.22
C LYS A 132 -13.93 -6.86 15.48
N GLN A 133 -13.12 -6.26 16.36
CA GLN A 133 -13.60 -5.59 17.59
C GLN A 133 -14.65 -4.51 17.29
N MET A 134 -14.49 -3.80 16.17
CA MET A 134 -15.39 -2.72 15.76
C MET A 134 -16.55 -3.18 14.86
N ASN A 135 -16.68 -4.48 14.61
CA ASN A 135 -17.70 -5.07 13.74
C ASN A 135 -17.69 -4.49 12.30
N LEU A 136 -16.51 -4.30 11.73
CA LEU A 136 -16.30 -3.66 10.42
C LEU A 136 -15.95 -4.69 9.33
N ALA A 137 -16.71 -5.79 9.24
CA ALA A 137 -16.42 -6.91 8.33
C ALA A 137 -16.20 -6.51 6.86
N ASP A 138 -16.92 -5.48 6.38
CA ASP A 138 -16.85 -5.00 5.00
C ASP A 138 -15.63 -4.13 4.70
N VAL A 139 -14.94 -3.59 5.72
CA VAL A 139 -13.72 -2.80 5.53
C VAL A 139 -12.60 -3.72 5.07
N LYS A 140 -11.97 -3.38 3.95
CA LYS A 140 -10.89 -4.20 3.39
C LYS A 140 -9.59 -4.04 4.18
N ILE A 141 -8.74 -5.06 4.14
CA ILE A 141 -7.33 -4.91 4.50
C ILE A 141 -6.53 -4.96 3.21
N VAL A 142 -5.98 -3.83 2.79
CA VAL A 142 -5.24 -3.71 1.52
C VAL A 142 -3.75 -3.71 1.80
N VAL A 143 -3.00 -4.57 1.12
CA VAL A 143 -1.53 -4.57 1.16
C VAL A 143 -1.00 -4.08 -0.17
N ILE A 144 -0.40 -2.89 -0.19
CA ILE A 144 0.26 -2.34 -1.37
C ILE A 144 1.74 -2.68 -1.30
N THR A 145 2.25 -3.42 -2.28
CA THR A 145 3.55 -4.08 -2.19
C THR A 145 4.25 -4.15 -3.54
N ASN A 146 5.57 -4.10 -3.52
CA ASN A 146 6.45 -4.35 -4.66
C ASN A 146 6.71 -5.83 -4.93
N ALA A 147 6.04 -6.73 -4.18
CA ALA A 147 6.08 -8.19 -4.31
C ALA A 147 7.42 -8.88 -3.96
N THR A 148 8.47 -8.13 -3.62
CA THR A 148 9.81 -8.70 -3.34
C THR A 148 9.87 -9.61 -2.11
N GLN A 149 8.90 -9.52 -1.20
CA GLN A 149 8.85 -10.32 0.02
C GLN A 149 7.79 -11.42 -0.02
N PHE A 150 7.24 -11.77 -1.18
CA PHE A 150 6.19 -12.80 -1.27
C PHE A 150 6.63 -14.18 -0.78
N ARG A 151 7.93 -14.50 -0.86
CA ARG A 151 8.51 -15.74 -0.29
C ARG A 151 8.91 -15.62 1.18
N SER A 152 8.79 -14.43 1.77
CA SER A 152 9.21 -14.21 3.15
C SER A 152 8.28 -14.92 4.14
N SER A 153 8.83 -15.31 5.29
CA SER A 153 8.06 -16.00 6.33
C SER A 153 6.92 -15.12 6.87
N GLN A 154 7.18 -13.82 7.06
CA GLN A 154 6.19 -12.86 7.55
C GLN A 154 5.05 -12.63 6.55
N PHE A 155 5.33 -12.57 5.25
CA PHE A 155 4.26 -12.44 4.26
C PHE A 155 3.42 -13.72 4.19
N THR A 156 4.08 -14.88 4.21
CA THR A 156 3.41 -16.19 4.16
C THR A 156 2.47 -16.38 5.36
N ARG A 157 2.88 -15.96 6.57
CA ARG A 157 2.02 -15.98 7.76
C ARG A 157 0.88 -14.95 7.70
N ALA A 158 1.08 -13.83 6.99
CA ALA A 158 0.06 -12.81 6.81
C ALA A 158 -1.06 -13.22 5.83
N LEU A 159 -0.76 -14.02 4.81
CA LEU A 159 -1.72 -14.45 3.78
C LEU A 159 -3.04 -15.01 4.34
N PRO A 160 -3.06 -16.04 5.21
CA PRO A 160 -4.33 -16.56 5.73
C PRO A 160 -5.13 -15.52 6.54
N ILE A 161 -4.45 -14.55 7.16
CA ILE A 161 -5.11 -13.45 7.88
C ILE A 161 -5.80 -12.52 6.87
N LEU A 162 -5.13 -12.17 5.77
CA LEU A 162 -5.72 -11.36 4.70
C LEU A 162 -6.93 -12.06 4.07
N ASP A 163 -6.80 -13.34 3.71
CA ASP A 163 -7.87 -14.13 3.09
C ASP A 163 -9.13 -14.17 3.99
N ALA A 164 -8.95 -14.32 5.31
CA ALA A 164 -10.05 -14.32 6.28
C ALA A 164 -10.67 -12.94 6.55
N ASN A 165 -10.04 -11.84 6.12
CA ASN A 165 -10.41 -10.47 6.52
C ASN A 165 -10.72 -9.53 5.36
N ASN A 166 -11.29 -10.04 4.26
CA ASN A 166 -11.60 -9.24 3.06
C ASN A 166 -10.33 -8.52 2.55
N GLY A 167 -9.23 -9.27 2.51
CA GLY A 167 -7.93 -8.76 2.14
C GLY A 167 -7.78 -8.58 0.64
N GLU A 168 -7.05 -7.55 0.23
CA GLU A 168 -6.60 -7.39 -1.15
C GLU A 168 -5.09 -7.17 -1.20
N ILE A 169 -4.43 -7.81 -2.16
CA ILE A 169 -3.00 -7.64 -2.42
C ILE A 169 -2.84 -6.87 -3.71
N TRP A 170 -2.19 -5.72 -3.62
CA TRP A 170 -1.97 -4.78 -4.70
C TRP A 170 -0.48 -4.81 -5.07
N ALA A 171 -0.11 -5.71 -5.98
CA ALA A 171 1.26 -6.00 -6.37
C ALA A 171 1.74 -5.06 -7.48
N LYS A 172 2.91 -4.47 -7.30
CA LYS A 172 3.52 -3.56 -8.28
C LYS A 172 4.22 -4.34 -9.39
N LEU A 173 3.91 -4.00 -10.65
CA LEU A 173 4.63 -4.47 -11.84
C LEU A 173 4.66 -3.34 -12.87
N ASP A 174 5.80 -2.66 -13.00
CA ASP A 174 5.94 -1.48 -13.88
C ASP A 174 6.74 -1.74 -15.15
N ALA A 175 7.08 -2.99 -15.42
CA ALA A 175 7.99 -3.36 -16.50
C ALA A 175 7.61 -4.71 -17.14
N GLY A 176 7.91 -4.82 -18.42
CA GLY A 176 7.86 -6.01 -19.26
C GLY A 176 9.23 -6.60 -19.57
N THR A 177 10.28 -5.78 -19.59
CA THR A 177 11.67 -6.19 -19.79
C THR A 177 12.53 -5.93 -18.54
N GLU A 178 13.60 -6.72 -18.38
CA GLU A 178 14.55 -6.55 -17.27
C GLU A 178 15.22 -5.17 -17.33
N GLU A 179 15.60 -4.71 -18.53
CA GLU A 179 16.21 -3.39 -18.71
C GLU A 179 15.31 -2.26 -18.20
N TYR A 180 14.02 -2.29 -18.57
CA TYR A 180 13.07 -1.29 -18.13
C TYR A 180 12.77 -1.39 -16.62
N PHE A 181 12.72 -2.62 -16.08
CA PHE A 181 12.59 -2.87 -14.64
C PHE A 181 13.75 -2.25 -13.86
N GLN A 182 14.98 -2.47 -14.30
CA GLN A 182 16.18 -1.88 -13.68
C GLN A 182 16.17 -0.35 -13.78
N ARG A 183 15.72 0.20 -14.92
CA ARG A 183 15.63 1.65 -15.15
C ARG A 183 14.55 2.34 -14.31
N VAL A 184 13.39 1.70 -14.12
CA VAL A 184 12.23 2.35 -13.46
C VAL A 184 12.13 1.99 -11.99
N ASN A 185 12.29 0.71 -11.64
CA ASN A 185 12.11 0.24 -10.28
C ASN A 185 13.41 0.26 -9.46
N HIS A 186 14.59 0.27 -10.10
CA HIS A 186 15.90 0.21 -9.45
C HIS A 186 15.90 -0.81 -8.29
N PRO A 187 15.66 -2.09 -8.58
CA PRO A 187 15.60 -3.13 -7.56
C PRO A 187 16.96 -3.29 -6.87
N ALA A 188 16.94 -3.71 -5.61
CA ALA A 188 18.14 -4.13 -4.90
C ALA A 188 18.77 -5.35 -5.59
N GLY A 189 20.09 -5.51 -5.40
CA GLY A 189 20.86 -6.57 -6.05
C GLY A 189 20.25 -7.97 -5.86
N GLY A 190 20.24 -8.75 -6.94
CA GLY A 190 19.72 -10.12 -6.95
C GLY A 190 18.22 -10.25 -7.21
N ILE A 191 17.46 -9.16 -7.20
CA ILE A 191 16.04 -9.18 -7.57
C ILE A 191 15.91 -8.97 -9.09
N THR A 192 15.27 -9.92 -9.77
CA THR A 192 15.01 -9.86 -11.22
C THR A 192 13.53 -9.72 -11.51
N LEU A 193 13.19 -9.16 -12.67
CA LEU A 193 11.80 -9.07 -13.13
C LEU A 193 11.15 -10.46 -13.21
N ASP A 194 11.87 -11.47 -13.68
CA ASP A 194 11.35 -12.83 -13.79
C ASP A 194 10.97 -13.40 -12.42
N SER A 195 11.81 -13.20 -11.39
CA SER A 195 11.48 -13.63 -10.03
C SER A 195 10.23 -12.94 -9.50
N ILE A 196 10.04 -11.65 -9.79
CA ILE A 196 8.87 -10.89 -9.35
C ILE A 196 7.61 -11.41 -10.04
N VAL A 197 7.67 -11.65 -11.35
CA VAL A 197 6.53 -12.19 -12.10
C VAL A 197 6.17 -13.60 -11.62
N ASP A 198 7.16 -14.45 -11.34
CA ASP A 198 6.94 -15.80 -10.80
C ASP A 198 6.30 -15.76 -9.41
N ASP A 199 6.78 -14.87 -8.54
CA ASP A 199 6.27 -14.72 -7.18
C ASP A 199 4.84 -14.18 -7.17
N ILE A 200 4.57 -13.19 -8.03
CA ILE A 200 3.22 -12.66 -8.22
C ILE A 200 2.28 -13.76 -8.73
N ALA A 201 2.69 -14.55 -9.74
CA ALA A 201 1.90 -15.65 -10.27
C ALA A 201 1.64 -16.74 -9.22
N ALA A 202 2.64 -17.08 -8.40
CA ALA A 202 2.48 -18.05 -7.31
C ALA A 202 1.47 -17.59 -6.26
N VAL A 203 1.48 -16.30 -5.89
CA VAL A 203 0.47 -15.74 -4.99
C VAL A 203 -0.91 -15.68 -5.67
N ALA A 204 -0.98 -15.30 -6.95
CA ALA A 204 -2.22 -15.24 -7.73
C ALA A 204 -2.92 -16.60 -7.87
N GLY A 205 -2.16 -17.70 -7.90
CA GLY A 205 -2.70 -19.05 -8.04
C GLY A 205 -3.63 -19.49 -6.89
N GLY A 206 -3.57 -18.82 -5.73
CA GLY A 206 -4.44 -19.11 -4.59
C GLY A 206 -5.46 -18.03 -4.24
N ARG A 207 -5.41 -16.86 -4.87
CA ARG A 207 -6.30 -15.72 -4.58
C ARG A 207 -6.23 -14.63 -5.66
N PRO A 208 -7.30 -13.86 -5.88
CA PRO A 208 -7.23 -12.67 -6.73
C PRO A 208 -6.19 -11.67 -6.23
N ILE A 209 -5.43 -11.10 -7.16
CA ILE A 209 -4.51 -9.99 -6.88
C ILE A 209 -4.80 -8.83 -7.82
N VAL A 210 -4.48 -7.62 -7.37
CA VAL A 210 -4.57 -6.41 -8.19
C VAL A 210 -3.17 -6.06 -8.66
N ILE A 211 -2.96 -6.04 -9.98
CA ILE A 211 -1.70 -5.54 -10.54
C ILE A 211 -1.75 -4.01 -10.61
N GLN A 212 -0.74 -3.39 -10.04
CA GLN A 212 -0.54 -1.94 -10.08
C GLN A 212 0.63 -1.58 -10.97
N THR A 213 0.37 -0.69 -11.91
CA THR A 213 1.36 -0.28 -12.91
C THR A 213 1.36 1.24 -13.03
N LEU A 214 2.55 1.82 -13.09
CA LEU A 214 2.79 3.20 -13.43
C LEU A 214 3.70 3.25 -14.65
N PHE A 215 3.11 3.54 -15.81
CA PHE A 215 3.86 3.99 -16.96
C PHE A 215 3.93 5.51 -16.96
N MET A 216 5.13 6.01 -17.19
CA MET A 216 5.47 7.43 -17.14
C MET A 216 6.40 7.77 -18.30
N LEU A 217 6.58 9.07 -18.53
CA LEU A 217 7.66 9.51 -19.39
C LEU A 217 8.96 9.43 -18.59
N VAL A 218 9.95 8.69 -19.09
CA VAL A 218 11.30 8.65 -18.54
C VAL A 218 12.19 9.44 -19.48
N ASP A 219 12.74 10.56 -18.99
CA ASP A 219 13.48 11.53 -19.79
C ASP A 219 12.66 12.08 -20.98
N GLY A 220 11.36 12.30 -20.75
CA GLY A 220 10.43 12.79 -21.78
C GLY A 220 9.91 11.72 -22.75
N MET A 221 10.41 10.48 -22.66
CA MET A 221 10.04 9.39 -23.58
C MET A 221 9.06 8.41 -22.94
N PRO A 222 7.98 8.01 -23.65
CA PRO A 222 7.08 6.96 -23.17
C PRO A 222 7.74 5.58 -23.25
N PRO A 223 7.18 4.55 -22.58
CA PRO A 223 7.59 3.17 -22.82
C PRO A 223 7.44 2.82 -24.31
N SER A 224 8.40 2.07 -24.85
CA SER A 224 8.33 1.63 -26.24
C SER A 224 7.19 0.63 -26.45
N GLU A 225 6.74 0.48 -27.70
CA GLU A 225 5.72 -0.53 -28.02
C GLU A 225 6.21 -1.96 -27.69
N ALA A 226 7.51 -2.23 -27.85
CA ALA A 226 8.13 -3.50 -27.49
C ALA A 226 8.05 -3.75 -25.97
N GLU A 227 8.28 -2.72 -25.16
CA GLU A 227 8.16 -2.77 -23.70
C GLU A 227 6.72 -3.06 -23.27
N ILE A 228 5.73 -2.36 -23.86
CA ILE A 228 4.31 -2.62 -23.58
C ILE A 228 3.93 -4.04 -24.00
N LYS A 229 4.36 -4.52 -25.17
CA LYS A 229 4.13 -5.90 -25.61
C LYS A 229 4.76 -6.90 -24.64
N ALA A 230 5.97 -6.65 -24.15
CA ALA A 230 6.62 -7.50 -23.15
C ALA A 230 5.82 -7.53 -21.84
N TYR A 231 5.37 -6.36 -21.37
CA TYR A 231 4.55 -6.25 -20.17
C TYR A 231 3.24 -7.03 -20.28
N THR A 232 2.53 -6.93 -21.42
CA THR A 232 1.32 -7.73 -21.63
C THR A 232 1.57 -9.24 -21.64
N ARG A 233 2.75 -9.69 -22.10
CA ARG A 233 3.15 -11.10 -21.98
C ARG A 233 3.39 -11.51 -20.52
N ARG A 234 3.99 -10.63 -19.71
CA ARG A 234 4.15 -10.88 -18.27
C ARG A 234 2.80 -11.00 -17.58
N LEU A 235 1.85 -10.12 -17.89
CA LEU A 235 0.49 -10.22 -17.37
C LEU A 235 -0.14 -11.56 -17.73
N ARG A 236 -0.08 -11.99 -18.99
CA ARG A 236 -0.60 -13.31 -19.43
C ARG A 236 0.03 -14.52 -18.72
N LYS A 237 1.19 -14.37 -18.09
CA LYS A 237 1.80 -15.43 -17.27
C LYS A 237 1.22 -15.47 -15.85
N ILE A 238 0.69 -14.36 -15.37
CA ILE A 238 0.11 -14.21 -14.03
C ILE A 238 -1.38 -14.61 -14.00
N ILE A 239 -2.12 -14.32 -15.07
CA ILE A 239 -3.56 -14.67 -15.26
C ILE A 239 -3.74 -16.03 -15.93
#